data_AF-A0A387K1K0-F1
#
_entry.id   AF-A0A387K1K0-F1
#
_cell.length_a   1.000
_cell.length_b   1.000
_cell.length_c   1.000
_cell.angle_alpha   90.00
_cell.angle_beta   90.00
_cell.angle_gamma   90.00
#
_symmetry.space_group_name_H-M   'P 1'
#
loop_
_entity.id
_entity.type
_entity.pdbx_description
1 polymer ?
#
loop_
_entity_poly.entity_id
_entity_poly.type
_entity_poly.pdbx_seq_one_letter_code
_entity_poly.pdbx_strand_id
1 'polypeptide(L)' 'MIVSIFSPSAGAVKPRRHSRILRADITAPEIDPALRAFGRHIARSHRKGRGVHIPAMKNTALGQVLRTLELKRAFN' A
#
# COMPACT_ATOMS: atom_id res chain seq x y z
N MET A 1 -18.73 -27.47 27.51
CA MET A 1 -17.37 -27.77 27.01
C MET A 1 -16.95 -26.63 26.09
N ILE A 2 -15.90 -25.90 26.43
CA ILE A 2 -15.37 -24.78 25.63
C ILE A 2 -14.36 -25.35 24.63
N VAL A 3 -14.76 -25.42 23.36
CA VAL A 3 -13.89 -25.90 22.28
C VAL A 3 -12.99 -24.72 21.87
N SER A 4 -11.72 -24.75 22.27
CA SER A 4 -10.76 -23.73 21.86
C SER A 4 -10.39 -23.93 20.39
N ILE A 5 -10.78 -22.97 19.55
CA ILE A 5 -10.43 -22.86 18.12
C ILE A 5 -8.95 -22.51 17.88
N PHE A 6 -8.15 -22.31 18.94
CA PHE A 6 -6.73 -22.02 18.79
C PHE A 6 -5.94 -23.29 18.48
N SER A 7 -5.32 -23.32 17.29
CA SER A 7 -4.44 -24.40 16.87
C SER A 7 -3.23 -24.51 17.82
N PRO A 8 -2.87 -25.71 18.30
CA PRO A 8 -1.76 -25.93 19.27
C PRO A 8 -0.41 -25.42 18.78
N SER A 9 -0.28 -25.20 17.47
CA SER A 9 0.93 -24.73 16.80
C SER A 9 1.32 -23.29 17.12
N ALA A 10 0.46 -22.50 17.78
CA ALA A 10 0.77 -21.12 18.17
C ALA A 10 2.02 -21.00 19.07
N GLY A 11 2.33 -22.05 19.87
CA GLY A 11 3.56 -22.13 20.67
C GLY A 11 4.79 -22.65 19.92
N ALA A 12 4.62 -23.27 18.74
CA ALA A 12 5.70 -23.87 17.95
C ALA A 12 6.34 -22.88 16.95
N VAL A 13 5.69 -21.75 16.68
CA VAL A 13 6.22 -20.69 15.82
C VAL A 13 6.99 -19.67 16.66
N LYS A 14 8.31 -19.58 16.45
CA LYS A 14 9.09 -18.46 17.00
C LYS A 14 8.49 -17.15 16.51
N PRO A 15 8.27 -16.14 17.37
CA PRO A 15 7.77 -14.84 16.96
C PRO A 15 8.78 -14.19 16.01
N ARG A 16 8.55 -14.33 14.70
CA ARG A 16 9.37 -13.73 13.66
C ARG A 16 8.97 -12.26 13.52
N ARG A 17 9.69 -11.39 14.22
CA ARG A 17 9.52 -9.94 14.06
C ARG A 17 10.13 -9.51 12.73
N HIS A 18 9.28 -9.24 11.74
CA HIS A 18 9.71 -8.57 10.52
C HIS A 18 10.04 -7.11 10.84
N SER A 19 11.28 -6.68 10.61
CA SER A 19 11.65 -5.28 10.70
C SER A 19 10.97 -4.51 9.57
N ARG A 20 10.20 -3.48 9.92
CA ARG A 20 9.69 -2.53 8.93
C ARG A 20 10.84 -1.61 8.53
N ILE A 21 11.12 -1.53 7.23
CA ILE A 21 12.05 -0.54 6.69
C ILE A 21 11.30 0.78 6.59
N LEU A 22 11.64 1.73 7.46
CA LEU A 22 11.18 3.11 7.32
C LEU A 22 11.94 3.75 6.17
N ARG A 23 11.20 4.26 5.18
CA ARG A 23 11.77 5.04 4.07
C ARG A 23 11.40 6.49 4.27
N ALA A 24 12.30 7.39 3.88
CA ALA A 24 12.01 8.82 3.86
C ALA A 24 10.84 9.10 2.91
N ASP A 25 10.01 10.05 3.30
CA ASP A 25 8.89 10.52 2.49
C ASP A 25 9.41 11.24 1.25
N ILE A 26 8.88 10.87 0.09
CA ILE A 26 9.16 11.57 -1.17
C ILE A 26 8.40 12.90 -1.17
N THR A 27 9.11 13.99 -1.48
CA THR A 27 8.47 15.31 -1.56
C THR A 27 7.59 15.39 -2.82
N ALA A 28 6.50 16.16 -2.77
CA ALA A 28 5.56 16.27 -3.90
C ALA A 28 6.20 16.64 -5.26
N PRO A 29 7.23 17.51 -5.37
CA PRO A 29 7.87 17.82 -6.65
C PRO A 29 8.82 16.71 -7.15
N GLU A 30 9.31 15.84 -6.27
CA GLU A 30 10.19 14.72 -6.65
C GLU A 30 9.44 13.52 -7.24
N ILE A 31 8.11 13.52 -7.15
CA ILE A 31 7.28 12.46 -7.73
C ILE A 31 7.30 12.61 -9.25
N ASP A 32 7.64 11.51 -9.93
CA ASP A 32 7.59 11.47 -11.40
C ASP A 32 6.19 11.90 -11.90
N PRO A 33 6.11 12.82 -12.88
CA PRO A 33 4.83 13.34 -13.35
C PRO A 33 3.87 12.26 -13.89
N ALA A 34 4.39 11.21 -14.54
CA ALA A 34 3.56 10.14 -15.06
C ALA A 34 2.98 9.28 -13.93
N LEU A 35 3.79 8.95 -12.92
CA LEU A 35 3.32 8.22 -11.73
C LEU A 35 2.33 9.06 -10.90
N ARG A 36 2.55 10.38 -10.83
CA ARG A 36 1.59 11.30 -10.20
C ARG A 36 0.27 11.35 -10.97
N ALA A 37 0.30 11.36 -12.30
CA ALA A 37 -0.90 11.31 -13.13
C ALA A 37 -1.66 9.98 -12.94
N PHE A 38 -0.93 8.86 -12.86
CA PHE A 38 -1.50 7.54 -12.60
C PHE A 38 -2.16 7.45 -11.22
N GLY A 39 -1.51 7.93 -10.16
CA GLY A 39 -2.12 8.02 -8.82
C GLY A 39 -3.41 8.84 -8.82
N ARG A 40 -3.44 9.95 -9.57
CA ARG A 40 -4.68 10.75 -9.74
C ARG A 40 -5.77 9.99 -10.50
N HIS A 41 -5.40 9.20 -11.50
CA HIS A 41 -6.34 8.33 -12.20
C HIS A 41 -6.97 7.31 -11.25
N ILE A 42 -6.17 6.62 -10.44
CA ILE A 42 -6.66 5.68 -9.41
C ILE A 42 -7.64 6.36 -8.46
N ALA A 43 -7.26 7.50 -7.87
CA ALA A 43 -8.13 8.24 -6.94
C ALA A 43 -9.46 8.68 -7.58
N ARG A 44 -9.47 9.01 -8.87
CA ARG A 44 -10.69 9.36 -9.61
C ARG A 44 -11.55 8.14 -9.90
N SER A 45 -10.96 7.03 -10.32
CA SER A 45 -11.68 5.79 -10.60
C SER A 45 -12.28 5.19 -9.33
N HIS A 46 -11.54 5.21 -8.22
CA HIS A 46 -12.03 4.77 -6.91
C HIS A 46 -13.27 5.55 -6.46
N ARG A 47 -13.26 6.88 -6.57
CA ARG A 47 -14.43 7.72 -6.26
C ARG A 47 -15.64 7.45 -7.16
N LYS A 48 -15.43 6.85 -8.33
CA LYS A 48 -16.50 6.39 -9.24
C LYS A 48 -16.90 4.93 -8.99
N GLY A 49 -16.36 4.28 -7.97
CA GLY A 49 -16.57 2.85 -7.69
C GLY A 49 -15.94 1.91 -8.71
N ARG A 50 -14.94 2.36 -9.49
CA ARG A 50 -14.30 1.57 -10.55
C ARG A 50 -12.92 1.09 -10.12
N GLY A 51 -12.66 -0.20 -10.34
CA GLY A 51 -11.32 -0.77 -10.20
C GLY A 51 -10.36 -0.27 -11.28
N VAL A 52 -9.06 -0.27 -10.97
CA VAL A 52 -7.99 0.09 -11.91
C VAL A 52 -6.99 -1.05 -11.99
N HIS A 53 -6.58 -1.42 -13.21
CA HIS A 53 -5.51 -2.39 -13.42
C HIS A 53 -4.17 -1.81 -12.98
N ILE A 54 -3.48 -2.50 -12.07
CA ILE A 54 -2.15 -2.11 -11.60
C ILE A 54 -1.11 -2.92 -12.37
N PRO A 55 -0.31 -2.29 -13.26
CA PRO A 55 0.70 -3.00 -14.02
C PRO A 55 1.87 -3.42 -13.12
N ALA A 56 2.65 -4.40 -13.58
CA ALA A 56 3.91 -4.74 -12.95
C ALA A 56 4.86 -3.55 -13.01
N MET A 57 5.36 -3.12 -11.84
CA MET A 57 6.27 -1.97 -11.74
C MET A 57 7.26 -2.17 -10.58
N LYS A 58 8.35 -1.40 -10.61
CA LYS A 58 9.36 -1.40 -9.54
C LYS A 58 8.77 -0.83 -8.24
N ASN A 59 9.30 -1.28 -7.09
CA ASN A 59 8.87 -0.80 -5.77
C ASN A 59 9.01 0.72 -5.59
N THR A 60 10.01 1.34 -6.24
CA THR A 60 10.19 2.80 -6.22
C THR A 60 9.05 3.53 -6.92
N ALA A 61 8.65 3.03 -8.10
CA ALA A 61 7.54 3.57 -8.86
C ALA A 61 6.22 3.39 -8.09
N LEU A 62 6.00 2.21 -7.52
CA LEU A 62 4.83 1.95 -6.68
C LEU A 62 4.80 2.90 -5.47
N GLY A 63 5.94 3.11 -4.81
CA GLY A 63 6.05 4.05 -3.69
C GLY A 63 5.65 5.48 -4.05
N GLN A 64 6.04 5.96 -5.23
CA GLN A 64 5.64 7.28 -5.74
C GLN A 64 4.13 7.38 -6.03
N VAL A 65 3.54 6.32 -6.57
CA VAL A 65 2.08 6.24 -6.79
C VAL A 65 1.35 6.26 -5.45
N LEU A 66 1.77 5.46 -4.46
CA LEU A 66 1.18 5.43 -3.13
C LEU A 66 1.30 6.79 -2.44
N ARG A 67 2.46 7.44 -2.52
CA ARG A 67 2.65 8.80 -1.99
C ARG A 67 1.69 9.80 -2.61
N THR A 68 1.42 9.68 -3.91
CA THR A 68 0.42 10.53 -4.59
C THR A 68 -0.99 10.30 -4.04
N LEU A 69 -1.36 9.05 -3.73
CA LEU A 69 -2.66 8.71 -3.15
C LEU A 69 -2.82 9.24 -1.72
N GLU A 70 -1.75 9.17 -0.91
CA GLU A 70 -1.69 9.78 0.42
C GLU A 70 -1.91 11.30 0.35
N LEU A 71 -1.12 12.00 -0.48
CA LEU A 71 -1.23 13.46 -0.66
C LEU A 71 -2.63 13.89 -1.12
N LYS A 72 -3.29 13.07 -1.94
CA LYS A 72 -4.63 13.37 -2.43
C LYS A 72 -5.74 13.00 -1.43
N ARG A 73 -5.42 12.27 -0.36
CA ARG A 73 -6.36 11.59 0.56
C ARG A 73 -7.37 10.77 -0.22
N ALA A 74 -6.87 9.89 -1.09
CA ALA A 74 -7.69 9.17 -2.07
C ALA A 74 -8.72 8.21 -1.42
N PHE A 75 -8.44 7.74 -0.21
CA PHE A 75 -9.27 6.85 0.59
C PHE A 75 -9.55 7.58 1.91
N ASN A 76 -10.73 8.17 2.01
CA ASN A 76 -11.23 8.92 3.16
C ASN A 76 -12.69 8.48 3.35
#